data_AF-A0A9E3N8V0-F1
#
_entry.id   AF-A0A9E3N8V0-F1
#
_cell.length_a   1.000
_cell.length_b   1.000
_cell.length_c   1.000
_cell.angle_alpha   90.00
_cell.angle_beta   90.00
_cell.angle_gamma   90.00
#
_symmetry.space_group_name_H-M   'P 1'
#
loop_
_entity.id
_entity.type
_entity.pdbx_description
1 polymer ?
#
loop_
_entity_poly.entity_id
_entity_poly.type
_entity_poly.pdbx_seq_one_letter_code
_entity_poly.pdbx_strand_id
1 'polypeptide(L)' 'IAVHNGKVHVPVYVSENMVGHKLGEFALTRTFKGHAADKKAKK' A
#
# COMPACT_ATOMS: atom_id res chain seq x y z
N ILE A 1 15.33 4.41 -1.23
CA ILE A 1 14.67 4.90 -2.47
C ILE A 1 13.24 5.29 -2.10
N ALA A 2 12.67 6.37 -2.63
CA ALA A 2 11.32 6.80 -2.28
C ALA A 2 10.34 6.53 -3.44
N VAL A 3 9.43 5.57 -3.27
CA VAL A 3 8.47 5.12 -4.29
C VAL A 3 7.15 5.89 -4.13
N HIS A 4 6.63 6.46 -5.22
CA HIS A 4 5.36 7.18 -5.18
C HIS A 4 4.18 6.20 -5.22
N ASN A 5 3.28 6.28 -4.24
CA ASN A 5 2.09 5.41 -4.17
C ASN A 5 0.79 6.06 -4.68
N GLY A 6 0.89 7.19 -5.38
CA GLY A 6 -0.25 7.96 -5.88
C GLY A 6 -0.74 9.06 -4.94
N LYS A 7 -0.23 9.14 -3.70
CA LYS A 7 -0.51 10.22 -2.75
C LYS A 7 0.75 10.82 -2.14
N VAL A 8 1.70 9.96 -1.79
CA VAL A 8 2.94 10.33 -1.11
C VAL A 8 4.11 9.48 -1.61
N HIS A 9 5.32 9.98 -1.41
CA HIS A 9 6.54 9.20 -1.58
C HIS A 9 6.82 8.39 -0.31
N VAL A 10 6.73 7.06 -0.42
CA VAL A 10 7.01 6.14 0.69
C VAL A 10 8.49 5.75 0.63
N PRO A 11 9.28 5.95 1.70
CA PRO A 11 10.65 5.49 1.75
C PRO A 11 10.67 3.95 1.88
N VAL A 12 11.24 3.28 0.87
CA VAL A 12 11.41 1.82 0.84
C VAL A 12 12.90 1.50 0.95
N TYR A 13 13.22 0.62 1.89
CA TYR A 13 14.53 -0.02 2.01
C TYR A 13 14.51 -1.34 1.23
N VAL A 14 15.50 -1.54 0.36
CA VAL A 14 15.55 -2.71 -0.54
C VAL A 14 16.28 -3.85 0.17
N SER A 15 15.67 -5.04 0.20
CA SER A 15 16.27 -6.29 0.65
C SER A 15 16.50 -7.24 -0.54
N GLU A 16 17.38 -8.22 -0.41
CA GLU A 16 17.72 -9.17 -1.49
C GLU A 16 16.49 -9.93 -2.03
N ASN A 17 15.52 -10.22 -1.18
CA ASN A 17 14.26 -10.88 -1.56
C ASN A 17 13.36 -10.02 -2.46
N MET A 18 13.70 -8.74 -2.67
CA MET A 18 12.96 -7.80 -3.52
C MET A 18 13.58 -7.67 -4.93
N VAL A 19 14.73 -8.33 -5.17
CA VAL A 19 15.42 -8.34 -6.47
C VAL A 19 14.60 -9.16 -7.47
N GLY A 20 14.25 -8.56 -8.61
CA GLY A 20 13.38 -9.17 -9.63
C GLY A 20 11.91 -8.73 -9.56
N HIS A 21 11.51 -8.05 -8.48
CA HIS A 21 10.17 -7.50 -8.31
C HIS A 21 10.08 -6.03 -8.74
N LYS A 22 8.87 -5.57 -9.06
CA LYS A 22 8.64 -4.15 -9.40
C LYS A 22 8.53 -3.31 -8.14
N LEU A 23 9.16 -2.14 -8.14
CA LEU A 23 9.13 -1.20 -7.01
C LEU A 23 7.70 -0.80 -6.57
N GLY A 24 6.74 -0.80 -7.50
CA GLY A 24 5.34 -0.50 -7.21
C GLY A 24 4.61 -1.54 -6.35
N GLU A 25 5.13 -2.77 -6.26
CA GLU A 25 4.56 -3.83 -5.41
C GLU A 25 4.78 -3.53 -3.91
N PHE A 26 5.82 -2.75 -3.60
CA PHE A 26 6.18 -2.38 -2.24
C PHE A 26 5.54 -1.07 -1.76
N ALA A 27 4.69 -0.46 -2.60
CA ALA A 27 4.02 0.81 -2.32
C ALA A 27 2.50 0.65 -2.50
N LEU A 28 1.79 0.32 -1.42
CA LEU A 28 0.33 0.17 -1.43
C LEU A 28 -0.37 1.44 -1.95
N THR A 29 -1.15 1.30 -3.02
CA THR A 29 -1.84 2.42 -3.68
C THR A 29 -3.24 2.68 -3.12
N ARG A 30 -3.86 1.69 -2.46
CA ARG A 30 -5.19 1.80 -1.84
C ARG A 30 -5.17 1.24 -0.42
N THR A 31 -5.71 2.00 0.53
CA THR A 31 -5.98 1.51 1.89
C THR A 31 -7.32 0.80 1.91
N PHE A 32 -7.30 -0.53 1.89
CA PHE A 32 -8.51 -1.32 2.08
C PHE A 32 -8.95 -1.25 3.55
N LYS A 33 -10.12 -0.66 3.83
CA LYS A 33 -10.65 -0.48 5.20
C LYS A 33 -11.69 -1.52 5.61
N GLY A 34 -11.83 -2.59 4.82
CA GLY A 34 -12.84 -3.63 4.99
C GLY A 34 -13.84 -3.70 3.84
N HIS A 35 -14.57 -4.82 3.75
CA HIS A 35 -15.74 -4.91 2.89
C HIS A 35 -16.82 -4.01 3.48
N ALA A 36 -17.41 -3.13 2.68
CA ALA A 36 -18.59 -2.38 3.08
C ALA A 36 -19.82 -3.31 3.09
N ALA A 37 -19.81 -4.31 3.97
CA ALA A 37 -21.01 -5.01 4.39
C ALA A 37 -21.40 -4.42 5.75
N ASP A 38 -22.54 -3.72 5.75
CA ASP A 38 -23.28 -3.31 6.94
C ASP A 38 -22.64 -2.28 7.88
N LYS A 39 -22.66 -1.01 7.46
CA LYS A 39 -22.76 0.12 8.42
C LYS A 39 -24.23 0.49 8.70
N LYS A 40 -25.04 -0.51 9.05
CA LYS A 40 -26.28 -0.32 9.82
C LYS A 40 -26.06 -0.78 11.26
N ALA A 41 -25.17 -0.12 11.99
CA ALA A 41 -25.10 -0.30 13.45
C ALA A 41 -24.38 0.89 14.11
N LYS A 42 -25.12 1.55 15.01
CA LYS A 42 -24.72 2.59 16.00
C LYS A 42 -24.21 3.91 15.39
N LYS A 43 -24.89 5.05 15.56
CA LYS A 43 -25.63 5.59 16.71
C LYS A 43 -26.89 6.32 16.24
#